data_AF-A0A2I0VHV9-F1
#
_entry.id   AF-A0A2I0VHV9-F1
#
_cell.length_a   1.000
_cell.length_b   1.000
_cell.length_c   1.000
_cell.angle_alpha   90.00
_cell.angle_beta   90.00
_cell.angle_gamma   90.00
#
_symmetry.space_group_name_H-M   'P 1'
#
loop_
_entity.id
_entity.type
_entity.pdbx_description
1 polymer ?
#
loop_
_entity_poly.entity_id
_entity_poly.type
_entity_poly.pdbx_seq_one_letter_code
_entity_poly.pdbx_strand_id
1 'polypeptide(L)'
;MCSIWGYYATQHGGERLVVNFNKYGQPIGQNKSLFVEFLGTIAWNRKYAPIDIRSWDQMPKSLKKINILFFQEKFDITRGSDVWILQSIGKKWRNWKVDVKSRYYNPNMSIDLQLSNVPKRILNDQWKNLLSYWNSEESKVYYHNL
;
A
#
# COMPACT_ATOMS: atom_id res chain seq x y z
N MET A 1 -3.09 3.10 18.51
CA MET A 1 -3.84 3.00 17.24
C MET A 1 -3.34 4.10 16.32
N CYS A 2 -2.79 3.76 15.15
CA CYS A 2 -2.37 4.77 14.17
C CYS A 2 -3.63 5.11 13.37
N SER A 3 -4.32 6.19 13.74
CA SER A 3 -5.43 6.70 12.94
C SER A 3 -4.88 7.09 11.57
N ILE A 4 -5.51 6.60 10.49
CA ILE A 4 -5.21 7.06 9.12
C ILE A 4 -5.25 8.60 9.02
N TRP A 5 -5.98 9.21 9.96
CA TRP A 5 -6.39 10.60 10.04
C TRP A 5 -5.50 11.50 10.89
N GLY A 6 -4.50 10.97 11.61
CA GLY A 6 -3.90 11.56 12.82
C GLY A 6 -3.24 12.94 12.75
N TYR A 7 -3.22 13.61 11.60
CA TYR A 7 -2.73 15.00 11.48
C TYR A 7 -3.61 15.88 10.58
N TYR A 8 -4.18 15.32 9.50
CA TYR A 8 -4.81 16.13 8.46
C TYR A 8 -6.33 16.30 8.60
N ALA A 9 -7.02 15.46 9.39
CA ALA A 9 -8.46 15.63 9.61
C ALA A 9 -8.78 16.87 10.45
N THR A 10 -7.86 17.26 11.34
CA THR A 10 -7.98 18.41 12.23
C THR A 10 -7.68 19.75 11.56
N GLN A 11 -6.95 19.78 10.44
CA GLN A 11 -6.54 21.03 9.78
C GLN A 11 -7.63 21.69 8.92
N HIS A 12 -8.65 20.93 8.47
CA HIS A 12 -9.69 21.43 7.54
C HIS A 12 -11.11 21.40 8.11
N GLY A 13 -11.28 21.25 9.43
CA GLY A 13 -12.61 21.30 10.05
C GLY A 13 -13.60 20.25 9.54
N GLY A 14 -13.12 19.17 8.91
CA GLY A 14 -13.96 18.15 8.27
C GLY A 14 -14.31 18.39 6.80
N GLU A 15 -13.84 19.48 6.18
CA GLU A 15 -14.03 19.71 4.75
C GLU A 15 -13.13 18.81 3.89
N ARG A 16 -13.69 18.33 2.77
CA ARG A 16 -12.97 17.53 1.79
C ARG A 16 -12.07 18.41 0.94
N LEU A 17 -10.85 17.93 0.69
CA LEU A 17 -9.87 18.66 -0.10
C LEU A 17 -10.12 18.46 -1.59
N VAL A 18 -10.41 19.54 -2.32
CA VAL A 18 -10.60 19.49 -3.78
C VAL A 18 -9.30 19.09 -4.47
N VAL A 19 -9.36 18.06 -5.30
CA VAL A 19 -8.24 17.61 -6.13
C VAL A 19 -8.66 17.58 -7.59
N ASN A 20 -7.98 18.39 -8.39
CA ASN A 20 -8.17 18.42 -9.82
C ASN A 20 -7.28 17.38 -10.50
N PHE A 21 -7.70 16.88 -11.65
CA PHE A 21 -6.97 15.89 -12.43
C PHE A 21 -6.68 16.43 -13.84
N ASN A 22 -5.52 16.08 -14.40
CA ASN A 22 -5.22 16.36 -15.80
C ASN A 22 -5.93 15.35 -16.74
N LYS A 23 -5.78 15.52 -18.06
CA LYS A 23 -6.35 14.62 -19.07
C LYS A 23 -5.88 13.16 -18.98
N TYR A 24 -4.82 12.88 -18.21
CA TYR A 24 -4.29 11.54 -17.96
C TYR A 24 -4.71 10.97 -16.60
N GLY A 25 -5.61 11.65 -15.88
CA GLY A 25 -6.10 11.24 -14.56
C GLY A 25 -5.08 11.44 -13.43
N GLN A 26 -4.03 12.24 -13.64
CA GLN A 26 -3.04 12.54 -12.61
C GLN A 26 -3.45 13.77 -11.80
N PRO A 27 -3.27 13.77 -10.46
CA PRO A 27 -3.64 14.90 -9.61
C PRO A 27 -2.77 16.13 -9.89
N ILE A 28 -3.40 17.29 -9.97
CA ILE A 28 -2.79 18.60 -10.20
C ILE A 28 -3.31 19.62 -9.18
N GLY A 29 -2.67 20.79 -9.14
CA GLY A 29 -3.02 21.87 -8.21
C GLY A 29 -2.38 21.72 -6.83
N GLN A 30 -2.84 22.54 -5.89
CA GLN A 30 -2.21 22.74 -4.58
C GLN A 30 -2.30 21.50 -3.67
N ASN A 31 -3.38 20.73 -3.77
CA ASN A 31 -3.61 19.54 -2.95
C ASN A 31 -2.96 18.25 -3.51
N LYS A 32 -2.26 18.33 -4.66
CA LYS A 32 -1.67 17.15 -5.33
C LYS A 32 -0.67 16.40 -4.44
N SER A 33 0.18 17.13 -3.71
CA SER A 33 1.26 16.53 -2.91
C SER A 33 0.67 15.73 -1.76
N LEU A 34 -0.31 16.31 -1.07
CA LEU A 34 -1.03 15.64 0.02
C LEU A 34 -1.83 14.44 -0.48
N PHE A 35 -2.44 14.54 -1.66
CA PHE A 35 -3.11 13.40 -2.30
C PHE A 35 -2.14 12.25 -2.57
N VAL A 36 -0.94 12.55 -3.10
CA VAL A 36 0.09 11.56 -3.41
C VAL A 36 0.71 10.95 -2.15
N GLU A 37 0.86 11.73 -1.08
CA GLU A 37 1.30 11.24 0.23
C GLU A 37 0.27 10.26 0.82
N PHE A 38 -1.01 10.60 0.73
CA PHE A 38 -2.10 9.74 1.22
C PHE A 38 -2.14 8.39 0.51
N LEU A 39 -1.83 8.33 -0.80
CA LEU A 39 -1.66 7.05 -1.51
C LEU A 39 -0.59 6.17 -0.85
N GLY A 40 0.52 6.76 -0.38
CA GLY A 40 1.58 6.06 0.34
C GLY A 40 1.10 5.51 1.68
N THR A 41 0.39 6.33 2.45
CA THR A 41 -0.19 5.93 3.75
C THR A 41 -1.09 4.70 3.62
N ILE A 42 -1.96 4.68 2.61
CA ILE A 42 -2.82 3.52 2.34
C ILE A 42 -2.00 2.32 1.86
N ALA A 43 -1.06 2.51 0.92
CA ALA A 43 -0.25 1.44 0.35
C ALA A 43 0.61 0.71 1.40
N TRP A 44 1.01 1.38 2.47
CA TRP A 44 1.80 0.81 3.57
C TRP A 44 0.94 0.32 4.75
N ASN A 45 -0.37 0.45 4.67
CA ASN A 45 -1.25 0.10 5.77
C ASN A 45 -1.50 -1.41 5.82
N ARG A 46 -0.88 -2.10 6.79
CA ARG A 46 -1.02 -3.55 6.99
C ARG A 46 -2.47 -4.08 7.08
N LYS A 47 -3.46 -3.24 7.44
CA LYS A 47 -4.88 -3.63 7.51
C LYS A 47 -5.60 -3.47 6.17
N TYR A 48 -5.26 -2.45 5.38
CA TYR A 48 -6.00 -2.07 4.17
C TYR A 48 -5.25 -2.33 2.86
N ALA A 49 -3.95 -2.61 2.98
CA ALA A 49 -3.09 -3.15 1.93
C ALA A 49 -2.12 -4.19 2.53
N PRO A 50 -2.64 -5.37 2.99
CA PRO A 50 -1.81 -6.45 3.53
C PRO A 50 -0.68 -6.81 2.56
N ILE A 51 0.54 -6.93 3.08
CA ILE A 51 1.74 -7.14 2.26
C ILE A 51 1.92 -8.59 1.82
N ASP A 52 1.31 -9.52 2.56
CA ASP A 52 1.37 -10.97 2.35
C ASP A 52 0.45 -11.48 1.24
N ILE A 53 -0.43 -10.63 0.70
CA ILE A 53 -1.12 -10.91 -0.57
C ILE A 53 -0.07 -11.06 -1.67
N ARG A 54 -0.17 -12.09 -2.52
CA ARG A 54 0.87 -12.42 -3.51
C ARG A 54 1.07 -11.28 -4.51
N SER A 55 -0.01 -10.78 -5.10
CA SER A 55 0.00 -9.76 -6.14
C SER A 55 -1.17 -8.78 -6.01
N TRP A 56 -1.04 -7.59 -6.59
CA TRP A 56 -2.06 -6.53 -6.44
C TRP A 56 -3.40 -6.88 -7.09
N ASP A 57 -3.41 -7.67 -8.14
CA ASP A 57 -4.63 -8.20 -8.77
C ASP A 57 -5.42 -9.09 -7.79
N GLN A 58 -4.73 -9.89 -6.96
CA GLN A 58 -5.32 -10.74 -5.92
C GLN A 58 -5.79 -9.98 -4.67
N MET A 59 -5.46 -8.69 -4.54
CA MET A 59 -5.93 -7.87 -3.42
C MET A 59 -7.47 -7.86 -3.39
N PRO A 60 -8.11 -8.24 -2.26
CA PRO A 60 -9.58 -8.35 -2.16
C PRO A 60 -10.31 -7.10 -2.66
N LYS A 61 -11.37 -7.31 -3.45
CA LYS A 61 -12.19 -6.22 -4.00
C LYS A 61 -12.77 -5.34 -2.89
N SER A 62 -13.09 -5.91 -1.73
CA SER A 62 -13.56 -5.19 -0.54
C SER A 62 -12.51 -4.20 -0.01
N LEU A 63 -11.23 -4.60 0.07
CA LEU A 63 -10.15 -3.72 0.48
C LEU A 63 -9.88 -2.62 -0.56
N LYS A 64 -9.92 -2.95 -1.86
CA LYS A 64 -9.84 -1.93 -2.92
C LYS A 64 -10.97 -0.91 -2.80
N LYS A 65 -12.20 -1.35 -2.52
CA LYS A 65 -13.35 -0.47 -2.29
C LYS A 65 -13.16 0.41 -1.05
N ILE A 66 -12.70 -0.16 0.07
CA ILE A 66 -12.39 0.60 1.29
C ILE A 66 -11.32 1.66 1.02
N ASN A 67 -10.28 1.33 0.25
CA ASN A 67 -9.25 2.29 -0.12
C ASN A 67 -9.85 3.47 -0.88
N ILE A 68 -10.75 3.24 -1.84
CA ILE A 68 -11.47 4.33 -2.54
C ILE A 68 -12.32 5.15 -1.57
N LEU A 69 -13.03 4.52 -0.63
CA LEU A 69 -13.84 5.23 0.36
C LEU A 69 -12.99 6.17 1.23
N PHE A 70 -11.79 5.77 1.64
CA PHE A 70 -10.87 6.67 2.36
C PHE A 70 -10.45 7.89 1.54
N PHE A 71 -10.29 7.73 0.23
CA PHE A 71 -10.02 8.86 -0.65
C PHE A 71 -11.22 9.78 -0.77
N GLN A 72 -12.42 9.24 -0.94
CA GLN A 72 -13.66 10.03 -1.05
C GLN A 72 -14.04 10.72 0.27
N GLU A 73 -13.66 10.15 1.40
CA GLU A 73 -13.85 10.76 2.72
C GLU A 73 -12.93 11.99 2.90
N LYS A 74 -11.71 11.92 2.36
CA LYS A 74 -10.68 12.96 2.55
C LYS A 74 -10.64 14.02 1.45
N PHE A 75 -10.94 13.63 0.22
CA PHE A 75 -10.76 14.44 -0.97
C PHE A 75 -12.06 14.52 -1.77
N ASP A 76 -12.31 15.69 -2.32
CA ASP A 76 -13.32 15.85 -3.36
C ASP A 76 -12.65 15.51 -4.70
N ILE A 77 -13.01 14.34 -5.24
CA ILE A 77 -12.40 13.74 -6.42
C ILE A 77 -13.43 13.56 -7.53
N THR A 78 -13.01 13.78 -8.76
CA THR A 78 -13.85 13.57 -9.95
C THR A 78 -14.29 12.11 -10.07
N ARG A 79 -15.54 11.90 -10.49
CA ARG A 79 -16.07 10.56 -10.79
C ARG A 79 -15.18 9.89 -11.86
N GLY A 80 -14.77 8.65 -11.60
CA GLY A 80 -13.91 7.88 -12.51
C GLY A 80 -12.42 7.89 -12.14
N SER A 81 -11.98 8.68 -11.16
CA SER A 81 -10.59 8.68 -10.68
C SER A 81 -10.18 7.38 -9.96
N ASP A 82 -11.14 6.52 -9.62
CA ASP A 82 -10.93 5.27 -8.88
C ASP A 82 -9.89 4.35 -9.53
N VAL A 83 -9.94 4.22 -10.86
CA VAL A 83 -9.02 3.36 -11.62
C VAL A 83 -7.58 3.83 -11.41
N TRP A 84 -7.34 5.13 -11.56
CA TRP A 84 -6.01 5.71 -11.39
C TRP A 84 -5.52 5.61 -9.94
N ILE A 85 -6.41 5.84 -8.97
CA ILE A 85 -6.10 5.73 -7.54
C ILE A 85 -5.65 4.30 -7.23
N LEU A 86 -6.42 3.29 -7.62
CA LEU A 86 -6.09 1.90 -7.37
C LEU A 86 -4.80 1.45 -8.08
N GLN A 87 -4.57 1.91 -9.30
CA GLN A 87 -3.30 1.65 -10.01
C GLN A 87 -2.11 2.27 -9.27
N SER A 88 -2.26 3.49 -8.78
CA SER A 88 -1.21 4.20 -8.05
C SER A 88 -0.91 3.59 -6.69
N ILE A 89 -1.94 3.21 -5.92
CA ILE A 89 -1.78 2.45 -4.68
C ILE A 89 -1.07 1.13 -4.98
N GLY A 90 -1.53 0.39 -5.99
CA GLY A 90 -0.94 -0.89 -6.36
C GLY A 90 0.53 -0.80 -6.80
N LYS A 91 0.94 0.30 -7.45
CA LYS A 91 2.35 0.57 -7.77
C LYS A 91 3.16 0.81 -6.49
N LYS A 92 2.69 1.69 -5.59
CA LYS A 92 3.37 1.98 -4.32
C LYS A 92 3.47 0.76 -3.41
N TRP A 93 2.42 -0.06 -3.35
CA TRP A 93 2.37 -1.30 -2.59
C TRP A 93 3.39 -2.33 -3.12
N ARG A 94 3.50 -2.49 -4.44
CA ARG A 94 4.52 -3.36 -5.07
C ARG A 94 5.94 -2.90 -4.74
N ASN A 95 6.21 -1.60 -4.89
CA ASN A 95 7.52 -1.04 -4.56
C ASN A 95 7.86 -1.26 -3.09
N TRP A 96 6.91 -1.01 -2.19
CA TRP A 96 7.10 -1.29 -0.77
C TRP A 96 7.40 -2.77 -0.48
N LYS A 97 6.71 -3.70 -1.16
CA LYS A 97 6.97 -5.13 -1.01
C LYS A 97 8.38 -5.51 -1.46
N VAL A 98 8.86 -4.93 -2.55
CA VAL A 98 10.26 -5.09 -3.01
C VAL A 98 11.23 -4.51 -1.99
N ASP A 99 10.99 -3.30 -1.48
CA ASP A 99 11.83 -2.66 -0.47
C ASP A 99 11.91 -3.49 0.82
N VAL A 100 10.79 -4.07 1.27
CA VAL A 100 10.76 -4.93 2.44
C VAL A 100 11.59 -6.19 2.20
N LYS A 101 11.42 -6.86 1.06
CA LYS A 101 12.20 -8.06 0.74
C LYS A 101 13.70 -7.71 0.72
N SER A 102 14.09 -6.65 0.01
CA SER A 102 15.49 -6.24 -0.10
C SER A 102 16.14 -5.88 1.24
N ARG A 103 15.38 -5.33 2.20
CA ARG A 103 15.93 -4.87 3.48
C ARG A 103 15.94 -5.93 4.57
N TYR A 104 14.95 -6.82 4.57
CA TYR A 104 14.66 -7.68 5.73
C TYR A 104 14.72 -9.17 5.43
N TYR A 105 14.65 -9.59 4.17
CA TYR A 105 14.76 -11.00 3.82
C TYR A 105 16.22 -11.37 3.55
N ASN A 106 16.71 -12.40 4.25
CA ASN A 106 18.03 -12.96 4.05
C ASN A 106 17.92 -14.48 3.85
N PRO A 107 18.15 -15.00 2.63
CA PRO A 107 18.04 -16.43 2.34
C PRO A 107 19.07 -17.29 3.09
N ASN A 108 20.16 -16.69 3.60
CA ASN A 108 21.20 -17.39 4.36
C ASN A 108 20.92 -17.41 5.88
N MET A 109 19.84 -16.77 6.33
CA MET A 109 19.44 -16.71 7.74
C MET A 109 18.38 -17.77 8.05
N SER A 110 18.44 -18.39 9.23
CA SER A 110 17.41 -19.33 9.68
C SER A 110 16.05 -18.64 9.78
N ILE A 111 14.98 -19.40 9.51
CA ILE A 111 13.62 -18.86 9.55
C ILE A 111 13.26 -18.35 10.95
N ASP A 112 13.70 -19.03 12.01
CA ASP A 112 13.43 -18.65 13.39
C ASP A 112 14.05 -17.29 13.75
N LEU A 113 15.28 -17.03 13.29
CA LEU A 113 15.94 -15.74 13.51
C LEU A 113 15.28 -14.61 12.71
N GLN A 114 14.75 -14.90 11.53
CA GLN A 114 13.98 -13.91 10.77
C GLN A 114 12.61 -13.65 11.40
N LEU A 115 11.98 -14.67 11.99
CA LEU A 115 10.69 -14.54 12.67
C LEU A 115 10.80 -13.78 14.00
N SER A 116 11.95 -13.81 14.66
CA SER A 116 12.20 -12.98 15.86
C SER A 116 12.45 -11.51 15.55
N ASN A 117 12.79 -11.17 14.29
CA ASN A 117 13.13 -9.83 13.83
C ASN A 117 12.06 -9.23 12.90
N VAL A 118 10.79 -9.20 13.35
CA VAL A 118 9.67 -8.68 12.55
C VAL A 118 9.79 -7.16 12.32
N PRO A 119 9.71 -6.66 11.07
CA PRO A 119 9.70 -5.23 10.81
C PRO A 119 8.50 -4.53 11.48
N LYS A 120 8.74 -3.42 12.20
CA LYS A 120 7.72 -2.68 12.99
C LYS A 120 6.41 -2.35 12.26
N ARG A 121 6.44 -2.22 10.93
CA ARG A 121 5.27 -1.85 10.10
C ARG A 121 4.45 -3.05 9.63
N ILE A 122 4.93 -4.28 9.82
CA ILE A 122 4.33 -5.53 9.31
C ILE A 122 3.77 -6.33 10.51
N LEU A 123 2.65 -7.02 10.31
CA LEU A 123 2.13 -7.94 11.34
C LEU A 123 2.91 -9.25 11.34
N ASN A 124 3.06 -9.89 12.50
CA ASN A 124 3.80 -11.15 12.65
C ASN A 124 3.29 -12.23 11.68
N ASP A 125 1.96 -12.41 11.57
CA ASP A 125 1.37 -13.40 10.66
C ASP A 125 1.66 -13.09 9.19
N GLN A 126 1.60 -11.80 8.82
CA GLN A 126 1.94 -11.37 7.45
C GLN A 126 3.41 -11.63 7.15
N TRP A 127 4.29 -11.38 8.12
CA TRP A 127 5.73 -11.64 7.98
C TRP A 127 6.01 -13.14 7.83
N LYS A 128 5.37 -13.98 8.65
CA LYS A 128 5.45 -15.44 8.54
C LYS A 128 5.00 -15.93 7.16
N ASN A 129 3.88 -15.42 6.66
CA ASN A 129 3.38 -15.76 5.32
C ASN A 129 4.36 -15.34 4.21
N LEU A 130 4.97 -14.14 4.32
CA LEU A 130 5.97 -13.66 3.37
C LEU A 130 7.22 -14.54 3.34
N LEU A 131 7.77 -14.88 4.51
CA LEU A 131 8.97 -15.73 4.60
C LEU A 131 8.70 -17.13 4.03
N SER A 132 7.55 -17.71 4.37
CA SER A 132 7.12 -19.00 3.81
C SER A 132 7.08 -18.95 2.28
N TYR A 133 6.50 -17.89 1.71
CA TYR A 133 6.45 -17.71 0.27
C TYR A 133 7.83 -17.45 -0.36
N TRP A 134 8.66 -16.58 0.19
CA TRP A 134 9.97 -16.27 -0.40
C TRP A 134 10.98 -17.41 -0.32
N ASN A 135 10.77 -18.37 0.59
CA ASN A 135 11.54 -19.60 0.64
C ASN A 135 10.98 -20.69 -0.27
N SER A 136 9.81 -20.50 -0.86
CA SER A 136 9.17 -21.48 -1.73
C SER A 136 9.74 -21.42 -3.15
N GLU A 137 9.70 -22.56 -3.85
CA GLU A 137 10.21 -22.68 -5.22
C GLU A 137 9.45 -21.77 -6.21
N GLU A 138 8.16 -21.55 -5.97
CA GLU A 138 7.31 -20.66 -6.78
C GLU A 138 7.83 -19.21 -6.80
N SER A 139 8.50 -18.77 -5.75
CA SER A 139 9.07 -17.41 -5.68
C SER A 139 10.36 -17.26 -6.48
N LYS A 140 11.06 -18.36 -6.77
CA LYS A 140 12.33 -18.39 -7.52
C LYS A 140 12.09 -18.36 -9.03
N VAL A 141 10.97 -18.92 -9.49
CA VAL A 141 10.57 -18.94 -10.92
C VAL A 141 10.30 -17.52 -11.47
N TYR A 142 9.82 -16.60 -10.63
CA TYR A 142 9.45 -15.24 -11.07
C TYR A 142 10.64 -14.36 -11.49
N TYR A 143 11.87 -14.72 -11.11
CA TYR A 143 13.09 -13.97 -11.46
C TYR A 143 13.67 -14.36 -12.82
N HIS A 144 13.26 -15.47 -13.43
CA HIS A 144 13.76 -15.90 -14.74
C HIS A 144 13.04 -15.24 -15.92
N ASN A 145 11.98 -14.45 -15.69
CA ASN A 145 11.15 -13.84 -16.74
C ASN A 145 11.02 -12.30 -16.61
N LEU A 146 12.00 -11.64 -15.98
CA LEU A 146 12.11 -10.16 -15.95
C LEU A 146 13.42 -9.71 -16.62
#